data_AF-K3XC45-F1
#
_entry.id   AF-K3XC45-F1
#
_cell.length_a   1.000
_cell.length_b   1.000
_cell.length_c   1.000
_cell.angle_alpha   90.00
_cell.angle_beta   90.00
_cell.angle_gamma   90.00
#
_symmetry.space_group_name_H-M   'P 1'
#
loop_
_entity.id
_entity.type
_entity.pdbx_description
1 polymer ?
#
loop_
_entity_poly.entity_id
_entity_poly.type
_entity_poly.pdbx_seq_one_letter_code
_entity_poly.pdbx_strand_id
1 'polypeptide(L)' 'MNLSALQPANSAKAANVAVNAFMRFLSSEGMTWENAKRHVENDASGESLAAIMDSFGMYL' A
#
# COMPACT_ATOMS: atom_id res chain seq x y z
N MET A 1 30.42 4.51 -5.80
CA MET A 1 29.37 3.49 -5.99
C MET A 1 28.02 4.16 -5.80
N ASN A 2 27.11 4.00 -6.75
CA ASN A 2 25.78 4.58 -6.77
C ASN A 2 24.81 3.67 -5.98
N LEU A 3 24.05 4.21 -5.01
CA LEU A 3 23.08 3.46 -4.21
C LEU A 3 22.00 2.78 -5.09
N SER A 4 21.65 3.35 -6.23
CA SER A 4 20.70 2.76 -7.19
C SER A 4 21.23 1.48 -7.85
N ALA A 5 22.54 1.21 -7.79
CA ALA A 5 23.11 -0.06 -8.27
C ALA A 5 22.97 -1.20 -7.25
N LEU A 6 22.58 -0.89 -6.00
CA LEU A 6 22.26 -1.89 -4.97
C LEU A 6 20.79 -2.29 -4.99
N GLN A 7 19.96 -1.63 -5.81
CA GLN A 7 18.55 -1.98 -5.93
C GLN A 7 18.45 -3.34 -6.64
N PRO A 8 17.84 -4.36 -6.01
CA PRO A 8 17.66 -5.65 -6.67
C PRO A 8 16.93 -5.45 -8.00
N ALA A 9 17.36 -6.13 -9.07
CA ALA A 9 16.76 -6.02 -10.42
C ALA A 9 15.24 -6.31 -10.43
N ASN A 10 14.76 -7.00 -9.40
CA ASN A 10 13.40 -7.45 -9.13
C ASN A 10 12.60 -6.49 -8.23
N SER A 11 13.17 -5.36 -7.80
CA SER A 11 12.51 -4.35 -6.95
C SER A 11 11.27 -3.74 -7.59
N ALA A 12 11.31 -3.41 -8.88
CA ALA A 12 10.14 -2.89 -9.61
C ALA A 12 9.00 -3.93 -9.70
N LYS A 13 9.36 -5.21 -9.86
CA LYS A 13 8.38 -6.30 -9.90
C LYS A 13 7.76 -6.53 -8.52
N ALA A 14 8.56 -6.52 -7.46
CA ALA A 14 8.09 -6.63 -6.09
C ALA A 14 7.14 -5.48 -5.72
N ALA A 15 7.49 -4.24 -6.09
CA ALA A 15 6.63 -3.07 -5.89
C ALA A 15 5.29 -3.23 -6.61
N ASN A 16 5.28 -3.63 -7.88
CA ASN A 16 4.04 -3.88 -8.62
C ASN A 16 3.19 -5.01 -8.00
N VAL A 17 3.81 -6.07 -7.49
CA VAL A 17 3.10 -7.15 -6.79
C VAL A 17 2.45 -6.62 -5.51
N ALA A 18 3.17 -5.83 -4.71
CA ALA A 18 2.64 -5.24 -3.50
C ALA A 18 1.46 -4.30 -3.78
N VAL A 19 1.58 -3.42 -4.79
CA VAL A 19 0.49 -2.53 -5.21
C VAL A 19 -0.73 -3.32 -5.66
N ASN A 20 -0.53 -4.38 -6.46
CA ASN A 20 -1.64 -5.22 -6.92
C ASN A 20 -2.31 -5.98 -5.77
N ALA A 21 -1.55 -6.48 -4.80
CA ALA A 21 -2.09 -7.12 -3.60
C ALA A 21 -2.93 -6.14 -2.77
N PHE A 22 -2.43 -4.92 -2.58
CA PHE A 22 -3.14 -3.87 -1.86
C PHE A 22 -4.45 -3.44 -2.56
N MET A 23 -4.43 -3.26 -3.88
CA MET A 23 -5.64 -2.96 -4.66
C MET A 23 -6.70 -4.07 -4.55
N ARG A 24 -6.28 -5.33 -4.50
CA ARG A 24 -7.18 -6.48 -4.29
C ARG A 24 -7.78 -6.48 -2.89
N PHE A 25 -6.96 -6.22 -1.87
CA PHE A 25 -7.43 -6.06 -0.49
C PHE A 25 -8.51 -4.97 -0.40
N LEU A 26 -8.25 -3.78 -0.93
CA LEU A 26 -9.22 -2.70 -0.95
C LEU A 26 -10.52 -3.11 -1.64
N SER A 27 -10.43 -3.80 -2.78
CA SER A 27 -11.60 -4.31 -3.49
C SER A 27 -12.38 -5.34 -2.69
N SER A 28 -11.70 -6.20 -1.91
CA SER A 28 -12.36 -7.18 -1.03
C SER A 28 -13.09 -6.55 0.15
N GLU A 29 -12.58 -5.42 0.65
CA GLU A 29 -13.22 -4.59 1.69
C GLU A 29 -14.32 -3.68 1.11
N GLY A 30 -14.61 -3.75 -0.20
CA GLY A 30 -15.57 -2.87 -0.87
C GLY A 30 -15.12 -1.42 -0.97
N MET A 31 -13.81 -1.17 -0.83
CA MET A 31 -13.21 0.16 -0.80
C MET A 31 -12.48 0.46 -2.10
N THR A 32 -12.68 1.66 -2.64
CA THR A 32 -11.90 2.14 -3.79
C THR A 32 -10.61 2.79 -3.33
N TRP A 33 -9.58 2.79 -4.18
CA TRP A 33 -8.34 3.51 -3.93
C TRP A 33 -8.58 4.99 -3.64
N GLU A 34 -9.49 5.65 -4.36
CA GLU A 34 -9.82 7.06 -4.17
C GLU A 34 -10.41 7.33 -2.77
N ASN A 35 -11.26 6.44 -2.27
CA ASN A 35 -11.83 6.56 -0.93
C ASN A 35 -10.76 6.33 0.15
N ALA A 36 -9.93 5.28 0.00
CA ALA A 36 -8.83 5.01 0.92
C ALA A 36 -7.85 6.20 0.99
N LYS A 37 -7.47 6.74 -0.19
CA LYS A 37 -6.61 7.91 -0.30
C LYS A 37 -7.23 9.13 0.38
N ARG A 38 -8.52 9.41 0.12
CA ARG A 38 -9.22 10.54 0.74
C ARG A 38 -9.29 10.40 2.26
N HIS A 39 -9.48 9.18 2.79
CA HIS A 39 -9.43 8.95 4.23
C HIS A 39 -8.07 9.28 4.82
N VAL A 40 -6.99 8.81 4.20
CA VAL A 40 -5.62 9.09 4.66
C VAL A 40 -5.27 10.57 4.52
N GLU A 41 -5.66 11.24 3.43
CA GLU A 41 -5.36 12.66 3.20
C GLU A 41 -6.11 13.61 4.14
N ASN A 42 -7.32 13.23 4.57
CA ASN A 42 -8.11 14.05 5.52
C ASN A 42 -7.81 13.70 6.99
N ASP A 43 -6.97 12.70 7.23
CA ASP A 43 -6.58 12.28 8.56
C ASP A 43 -5.20 12.82 8.93
N ALA A 44 -5.19 13.86 9.76
CA ALA A 44 -3.97 14.47 10.26
C ALA A 44 -3.27 13.65 11.35
N SER A 45 -3.94 12.69 12.00
CA SER A 45 -3.31 11.85 13.03
C SER A 45 -2.55 10.67 12.43
N GLY A 46 -2.91 10.26 11.21
CA GLY A 46 -2.33 9.11 10.52
C GLY A 46 -2.85 7.76 11.01
N GLU A 47 -3.82 7.75 11.93
CA GLU A 47 -4.44 6.53 12.45
C GLU A 47 -5.16 5.75 11.37
N SER A 48 -5.76 6.44 10.39
CA SER A 48 -6.45 5.82 9.26
C SER A 48 -5.49 5.03 8.39
N LEU A 49 -4.29 5.56 8.15
CA LEU A 49 -3.25 4.83 7.42
C LEU A 49 -2.77 3.62 8.23
N ALA A 50 -2.54 3.80 9.53
CA ALA A 50 -2.10 2.71 10.41
C ALA A 50 -3.13 1.57 10.44
N ALA A 51 -4.42 1.89 10.59
CA ALA A 51 -5.51 0.91 10.59
C ALA A 51 -5.62 0.18 9.24
N ILE A 52 -5.52 0.89 8.11
CA ILE A 52 -5.55 0.27 6.78
C ILE A 52 -4.36 -0.67 6.59
N MET A 53 -3.18 -0.30 7.09
CA MET A 53 -1.97 -1.14 7.01
C MET A 53 -2.03 -2.35 7.95
N ASP A 54 -2.62 -2.23 9.13
CA ASP A 54 -2.84 -3.35 10.06
C ASP A 54 -3.79 -4.38 9.45
N SER A 55 -4.93 -3.93 8.91
CA SER A 55 -5.89 -4.78 8.19
C SER A 55 -5.27 -5.43 6.95
N PHE A 56 -4.46 -4.68 6.18
CA PHE A 56 -3.75 -5.25 5.04
C PHE A 56 -2.72 -6.30 5.48
N GLY A 57 -2.04 -6.10 6.61
CA GLY A 57 -1.12 -7.08 7.18
C GLY A 57 -1.80 -8.38 7.58
N MET A 58 -3.06 -8.33 8.04
CA MET A 58 -3.88 -9.52 8.33
C MET A 58 -4.42 -10.21 7.07
N TYR A 59 -4.51 -9.50 5.94
CA TYR A 59 -4.96 -10.04 4.66
C TYR A 59 -3.87 -10.80 3.89
N LEU A 60 -2.59 -10.45 4.11
CA LEU A 60 -1.42 -11.09 3.49
C LEU A 60 -1.13 -12.48 4.06
#